data_AF-A0A2I1GN33-F1
#
_entry.id   AF-A0A2I1GN33-F1
#
_cell.length_a   1.000
_cell.length_b   1.000
_cell.length_c   1.000
_cell.angle_alpha   90.00
_cell.angle_beta   90.00
_cell.angle_gamma   90.00
#
_symmetry.space_group_name_H-M   'P 1'
#
loop_
_entity.id
_entity.type
_entity.pdbx_description
1 polymer ?
#
loop_
_entity_poly.entity_id
_entity_poly.type
_entity_poly.pdbx_seq_one_letter_code
_entity_poly.pdbx_strand_id
1 'polypeptide(L)'
;MDLLFNEFIELTDSSYTKLFSYYDKGKERLKQIYRQEVLRIDPINTKGRRAKEVVITKTKDIKNAECTSKKCPPQSEAGLSTTITTTTTTTTTTTITTTKSKKPRHVITEEERSILKPYFKSPKPSNKEIEKVLDSLLKLSPNYWTKKKVKAAWGYAQKKIVD
;
A
#
# COMPACT_ATOMS: atom_id res chain seq x y z
N MET A 1 14.25 15.23 35.03
CA MET A 1 13.15 14.26 35.09
C MET A 1 11.86 15.06 35.07
N ASP A 2 10.75 14.48 34.59
CA ASP A 2 9.37 14.97 34.82
C ASP A 2 8.72 15.90 33.78
N LEU A 3 8.67 15.51 32.49
CA LEU A 3 7.68 16.06 31.54
C LEU A 3 7.12 15.03 30.52
N LEU A 4 7.22 13.72 30.79
CA LEU A 4 6.82 12.68 29.82
C LEU A 4 5.49 11.98 30.15
N PHE A 5 4.77 12.39 31.20
CA PHE A 5 3.63 11.62 31.74
C PHE A 5 2.36 12.45 32.01
N ASN A 6 2.07 13.47 31.19
CA ASN A 6 0.88 14.31 31.35
C ASN A 6 -0.16 14.21 30.22
N GLU A 7 -0.17 13.12 29.47
CA GLU A 7 -1.32 12.77 28.63
C GLU A 7 -1.95 11.48 29.15
N PHE A 8 -2.41 11.53 30.41
CA PHE A 8 -3.33 10.50 30.89
C PHE A 8 -4.60 10.62 30.03
N ILE A 9 -4.87 9.59 29.23
CA ILE A 9 -6.16 9.44 28.56
C ILE A 9 -7.18 9.26 29.68
N GLU A 10 -7.85 10.34 30.06
CA GLU A 10 -8.96 10.27 30.99
C GLU A 10 -9.96 9.26 30.44
N LEU A 11 -10.24 8.25 31.27
CA LEU A 11 -11.06 7.12 30.90
C LEU A 11 -12.54 7.57 31.01
N THR A 12 -12.97 8.40 30.06
CA THR A 12 -14.34 8.90 29.96
C THR A 12 -15.28 7.75 29.57
N ASP A 13 -16.56 7.79 29.90
CA ASP A 13 -17.58 6.82 29.44
C ASP A 13 -17.57 6.60 27.92
N SER A 14 -17.24 7.65 27.16
CA SER A 14 -17.02 7.59 25.71
C SER A 14 -15.88 6.64 25.31
N SER A 15 -14.79 6.62 26.07
CA SER A 15 -13.65 5.72 25.83
C SER A 15 -14.00 4.25 26.11
N TYR A 16 -14.76 3.99 27.18
CA TYR A 16 -15.23 2.66 27.55
C TYR A 16 -16.21 2.09 26.53
N THR A 17 -17.23 2.86 26.16
CA THR A 17 -18.20 2.45 25.13
C THR A 17 -17.51 2.13 23.82
N LYS A 18 -16.51 2.93 23.43
CA LYS A 18 -15.68 2.68 22.25
C LYS A 18 -14.88 1.38 22.38
N LEU A 19 -14.28 1.12 23.54
CA LEU A 19 -13.54 -0.12 23.82
C LEU A 19 -14.43 -1.36 23.67
N PHE A 20 -15.60 -1.36 24.32
CA PHE A 20 -16.55 -2.47 24.20
C PHE A 20 -17.04 -2.64 22.76
N SER A 21 -17.28 -1.54 22.04
CA SER A 21 -17.68 -1.61 20.64
C SER A 21 -16.64 -2.32 19.76
N TYR A 22 -15.34 -2.15 20.06
CA TYR A 22 -14.28 -2.84 19.32
C TYR A 22 -14.20 -4.32 19.68
N TYR A 23 -14.44 -4.68 20.93
CA TYR A 23 -14.52 -6.07 21.36
C TYR A 23 -15.66 -6.80 20.63
N ASP A 24 -16.84 -6.20 20.57
CA ASP A 24 -17.98 -6.77 19.86
C ASP A 24 -17.72 -6.91 18.36
N LYS A 25 -17.16 -5.87 17.72
CA LYS A 25 -16.71 -5.95 16.31
C LYS A 25 -15.67 -7.05 16.09
N GLY A 26 -14.77 -7.25 17.06
CA GLY A 26 -13.77 -8.31 17.03
C GLY A 26 -14.40 -9.71 17.05
N LYS A 27 -15.38 -9.94 17.94
CA LYS A 27 -16.14 -11.19 18.01
C LYS A 27 -16.85 -11.49 16.68
N GLU A 28 -17.52 -10.51 16.09
CA GLU A 28 -18.18 -10.68 14.79
C GLU A 28 -17.20 -10.97 13.66
N ARG A 29 -16.05 -10.28 13.65
CA ARG A 29 -14.98 -10.57 12.68
C ARG A 29 -14.45 -11.99 12.83
N LEU A 30 -14.29 -12.49 14.06
CA LEU A 30 -13.80 -13.85 14.30
C LEU A 30 -14.80 -14.90 13.80
N LYS A 31 -16.09 -14.73 14.09
CA LYS A 31 -17.17 -15.59 13.56
C LYS A 31 -17.16 -15.61 12.04
N GLN A 32 -17.03 -14.45 11.40
CA GLN A 32 -16.96 -14.34 9.95
C GLN A 32 -15.76 -15.10 9.37
N ILE A 33 -14.57 -14.96 9.97
CA ILE A 33 -13.37 -15.70 9.54
C ILE A 33 -13.60 -17.21 9.65
N TYR A 34 -14.18 -17.67 10.76
CA TYR A 34 -14.46 -19.09 10.95
C TYR A 34 -15.41 -19.64 9.87
N ARG A 35 -16.49 -18.91 9.54
CA ARG A 35 -17.43 -19.30 8.48
C ARG A 35 -16.78 -19.34 7.09
N GLN A 36 -15.85 -18.43 6.82
CA GLN A 36 -15.16 -18.32 5.52
C GLN A 36 -14.02 -19.33 5.36
N GLU A 37 -13.14 -19.45 6.36
CA GLU A 37 -11.88 -20.19 6.22
C GLU A 37 -11.99 -21.63 6.72
N VAL A 38 -12.73 -21.87 7.81
CA VAL A 38 -12.88 -23.22 8.40
C VAL A 38 -14.07 -23.94 7.78
N LEU A 39 -15.27 -23.35 7.86
CA LEU A 39 -16.49 -23.98 7.34
C LEU A 39 -16.64 -23.82 5.82
N ARG A 40 -16.00 -22.80 5.22
CA ARG A 40 -16.07 -22.48 3.78
C ARG A 40 -17.50 -22.31 3.25
N ILE A 41 -18.40 -21.83 4.10
CA ILE A 41 -19.81 -21.58 3.75
C ILE A 41 -19.95 -20.23 3.05
N ASP A 42 -19.24 -19.22 3.55
CA ASP A 42 -19.25 -17.88 2.97
C ASP A 42 -18.05 -17.65 2.05
N PRO A 43 -18.21 -16.82 1.00
CA PRO A 43 -17.08 -16.33 0.23
C PRO A 43 -16.07 -15.56 1.08
N ILE A 44 -14.78 -15.77 0.82
CA ILE A 44 -13.68 -15.10 1.53
C ILE A 44 -13.75 -13.59 1.29
N ASN A 45 -13.73 -12.81 2.37
CA ASN A 45 -13.74 -11.36 2.29
C ASN A 45 -12.38 -10.82 1.79
N THR A 46 -12.31 -10.45 0.52
CA THR A 46 -11.12 -9.87 -0.13
C THR A 46 -11.10 -8.34 -0.04
N LYS A 47 -11.08 -7.78 1.18
CA LYS A 47 -10.90 -6.33 1.38
C LYS A 47 -9.44 -5.96 1.67
N GLY A 48 -9.07 -4.70 1.44
CA GLY A 48 -7.74 -4.17 1.74
C GLY A 48 -6.64 -4.84 0.92
N ARG A 49 -5.55 -5.29 1.57
CA ARG A 49 -4.41 -5.94 0.90
C ARG A 49 -4.79 -7.20 0.11
N ARG A 50 -5.95 -7.81 0.40
CA ARG A 50 -6.44 -9.00 -0.30
C ARG A 50 -7.40 -8.68 -1.46
N ALA A 51 -7.72 -7.41 -1.70
CA ALA A 51 -8.57 -7.01 -2.81
C ALA A 51 -7.92 -7.36 -4.16
N LYS A 52 -8.70 -8.04 -5.00
CA LYS A 52 -8.30 -8.37 -6.37
C LYS A 52 -9.08 -7.46 -7.32
N GLU A 53 -8.37 -6.59 -8.03
CA GLU A 53 -8.95 -5.73 -9.07
C GLU A 53 -9.17 -6.49 -10.39
N VAL A 54 -8.56 -7.66 -10.52
CA VAL A 54 -8.69 -8.52 -11.70
C VAL A 54 -9.73 -9.60 -11.43
N VAL A 55 -10.77 -9.64 -12.27
CA VAL A 55 -11.73 -10.74 -12.29
C VAL A 55 -11.01 -11.99 -12.81
N ILE A 56 -10.74 -12.94 -11.93
CA ILE A 56 -10.14 -14.22 -12.30
C ILE A 56 -11.25 -15.17 -12.72
N THR A 57 -11.43 -15.35 -14.03
CA THR A 57 -12.28 -16.41 -14.58
C THR A 57 -11.48 -17.71 -14.69
N LYS A 58 -12.08 -18.84 -14.34
CA LYS A 58 -11.45 -20.14 -14.57
C LYS A 58 -11.73 -20.58 -16.01
N THR A 59 -10.83 -21.36 -16.60
CA THR A 59 -11.00 -21.91 -17.96
C THR A 59 -12.27 -22.76 -18.12
N LYS A 60 -12.82 -23.30 -17.02
CA LYS A 60 -14.09 -24.02 -17.01
C LYS A 60 -15.30 -23.11 -17.21
N ASP A 61 -15.24 -21.87 -16.71
CA ASP A 61 -16.32 -20.89 -16.83
C ASP A 61 -16.43 -20.38 -18.29
N ILE A 62 -15.29 -20.33 -19.00
CA ILE A 62 -15.21 -19.98 -20.42
C ILE A 62 -15.92 -21.04 -21.28
N LYS A 63 -15.70 -22.33 -21.00
CA LYS A 63 -16.35 -23.43 -21.74
C LYS A 63 -17.87 -23.44 -21.59
N ASN A 64 -18.38 -23.01 -20.44
CA ASN A 64 -19.82 -22.92 -20.19
C ASN A 64 -20.46 -21.72 -20.92
N ALA A 65 -19.75 -20.59 -21.01
CA ALA A 65 -20.20 -19.41 -21.77
C ALA A 65 -20.23 -19.67 -23.30
N GLU A 66 -19.29 -20.46 -23.82
CA GLU A 66 -19.29 -20.89 -25.22
C GLU A 66 -20.38 -21.91 -25.55
N CYS A 67 -20.86 -22.69 -24.56
CA CYS A 67 -21.95 -23.64 -24.76
C CYS A 67 -23.33 -22.98 -24.70
N THR A 68 -23.50 -21.89 -23.94
CA THR A 68 -24.77 -21.15 -23.89
C THR A 68 -24.92 -20.14 -25.02
N SER A 69 -23.84 -19.62 -25.60
CA SER A 69 -23.89 -18.73 -26.78
C SER A 69 -24.15 -19.45 -28.11
N LYS A 70 -24.09 -20.79 -28.14
CA LYS A 70 -24.38 -21.61 -29.34
C LYS A 70 -25.84 -22.02 -29.51
N LYS A 71 -26.76 -21.49 -28.69
CA LYS A 71 -28.22 -21.61 -28.92
C LYS A 71 -28.82 -20.23 -29.14
N CYS A 72 -28.70 -19.71 -30.35
CA CYS A 72 -29.73 -18.88 -30.95
C CYS A 72 -30.65 -19.77 -31.78
N PRO A 73 -31.97 -19.52 -31.76
CA PRO A 73 -32.62 -19.22 -33.03
C PRO A 73 -33.62 -18.04 -32.90
N PRO A 74 -34.19 -17.52 -34.00
CA PRO A 74 -33.89 -16.24 -34.62
C PRO A 74 -34.85 -15.10 -34.22
N GLN A 75 -34.46 -13.85 -34.51
CA GLN A 75 -35.32 -12.66 -34.44
C GLN A 75 -36.63 -12.83 -35.23
N SER A 76 -37.76 -12.44 -34.63
CA SER A 76 -38.85 -11.79 -35.35
C SER A 76 -39.37 -10.58 -34.56
N GLU A 77 -39.48 -9.46 -35.26
CA GLU A 77 -40.02 -8.18 -34.81
C GLU A 77 -41.54 -8.24 -34.53
N ALA A 78 -41.99 -7.56 -33.46
CA ALA A 78 -43.18 -6.69 -33.40
C ALA A 78 -43.59 -6.43 -31.93
N GLY A 79 -43.69 -5.15 -31.52
CA GLY A 79 -44.41 -4.77 -30.29
C GLY A 79 -43.81 -3.63 -29.47
N LEU A 80 -43.98 -2.40 -29.97
CA LEU A 80 -43.64 -1.10 -29.40
C LEU A 80 -44.51 -0.72 -28.18
N SER A 81 -43.89 -0.19 -27.11
CA SER A 81 -44.29 1.01 -26.31
C SER A 81 -43.36 1.14 -25.09
N THR A 82 -42.81 2.27 -24.61
CA THR A 82 -42.73 3.68 -25.00
C THR A 82 -41.79 4.35 -23.97
N THR A 83 -40.83 5.17 -24.42
CA THR A 83 -40.19 6.33 -23.72
C THR A 83 -39.25 6.04 -22.53
N ILE A 84 -37.96 6.40 -22.51
CA ILE A 84 -37.32 7.71 -22.81
C ILE A 84 -35.97 7.57 -23.53
N THR A 85 -35.76 8.47 -24.50
CA THR A 85 -34.64 8.68 -25.42
C THR A 85 -33.36 9.25 -24.76
N THR A 86 -32.25 8.54 -25.00
CA THR A 86 -30.91 8.95 -25.49
C THR A 86 -30.31 10.32 -25.12
N THR A 87 -29.11 10.29 -24.51
CA THR A 87 -27.94 11.01 -25.06
C THR A 87 -26.63 10.27 -24.77
N THR A 88 -25.99 9.80 -25.84
CA THR A 88 -24.55 9.79 -26.15
C THR A 88 -23.57 10.10 -25.02
N THR A 89 -22.60 9.22 -24.77
CA THR A 89 -21.16 9.50 -24.97
C THR A 89 -20.39 8.18 -24.81
N THR A 90 -19.82 7.71 -25.91
CA THR A 90 -18.71 6.76 -25.92
C THR A 90 -17.51 7.47 -25.29
N THR A 91 -17.37 7.42 -23.98
CA THR A 91 -16.13 7.80 -23.32
C THR A 91 -15.26 6.56 -23.30
N THR A 92 -14.40 6.43 -24.30
CA THR A 92 -13.16 5.67 -24.20
C THR A 92 -12.35 6.33 -23.10
N THR A 93 -12.67 6.02 -21.83
CA THR A 93 -11.80 6.37 -20.72
C THR A 93 -10.65 5.38 -20.80
N THR A 94 -9.69 5.70 -21.68
CA THR A 94 -8.31 5.34 -21.47
C THR A 94 -7.93 5.99 -20.16
N THR A 95 -8.22 5.31 -19.06
CA THR A 95 -7.63 5.63 -17.77
C THR A 95 -6.17 5.32 -17.97
N ILE A 96 -5.42 6.34 -18.38
CA ILE A 96 -3.98 6.41 -18.19
C ILE A 96 -3.83 6.39 -16.68
N THR A 97 -3.84 5.19 -16.10
CA THR A 97 -3.29 4.97 -14.78
C THR A 97 -1.85 5.39 -14.95
N THR A 98 -1.53 6.58 -14.45
CA THR A 98 -0.17 7.00 -14.20
C THR A 98 0.35 6.02 -13.15
N THR A 99 0.81 4.87 -13.62
CA THR A 99 1.63 3.97 -12.84
C THR A 99 2.75 4.86 -12.35
N LYS A 100 2.77 5.17 -11.04
CA LYS A 100 3.85 5.93 -10.43
C LYS A 100 5.12 5.19 -10.80
N SER A 101 5.86 5.69 -11.78
CA SER A 101 7.11 5.10 -12.19
C SER A 101 7.95 5.06 -10.93
N LYS A 102 8.38 3.85 -10.55
CA LYS A 102 9.24 3.69 -9.38
C LYS A 102 10.43 4.60 -9.63
N LYS A 103 10.57 5.69 -8.86
CA LYS A 103 11.69 6.61 -9.02
C LYS A 103 12.97 5.76 -8.98
N PRO A 104 13.87 5.90 -9.96
CA PRO A 104 15.10 5.13 -9.98
C PRO A 104 15.84 5.35 -8.66
N ARG A 105 16.40 4.27 -8.11
CA ARG A 105 17.24 4.37 -6.91
C ARG A 105 18.46 5.22 -7.27
N HIS A 106 18.79 6.19 -6.42
CA HIS A 106 20.03 6.93 -6.55
C HIS A 106 21.20 5.96 -6.45
N VAL A 107 22.09 6.03 -7.43
CA VAL A 107 23.33 5.29 -7.45
C VAL A 107 24.37 6.16 -6.75
N ILE A 108 24.88 5.66 -5.61
CA ILE A 108 25.89 6.40 -4.85
C ILE A 108 27.18 6.44 -5.69
N THR A 109 27.66 7.64 -6.02
CA THR A 109 28.91 7.84 -6.78
C THR A 109 30.14 7.53 -5.92
N GLU A 110 31.30 7.30 -6.55
CA GLU A 110 32.53 6.97 -5.81
C GLU A 110 33.01 8.14 -4.92
N GLU A 111 32.72 9.38 -5.33
CA GLU A 111 32.98 10.58 -4.54
C GLU A 111 32.09 10.64 -3.28
N GLU A 112 30.80 10.34 -3.43
CA GLU A 112 29.87 10.24 -2.30
C GLU A 112 30.31 9.13 -1.33
N ARG A 113 30.77 7.98 -1.85
CA ARG A 113 31.34 6.91 -1.02
C ARG A 113 32.60 7.34 -0.28
N SER A 114 33.47 8.09 -0.94
CA SER A 114 34.72 8.60 -0.35
C SER A 114 34.45 9.54 0.82
N ILE A 115 33.40 10.36 0.74
CA ILE A 115 32.95 11.24 1.85
C ILE A 115 32.36 10.42 3.01
N LEU A 116 31.59 9.36 2.71
CA LEU A 116 30.93 8.54 3.72
C LEU A 116 31.88 7.56 4.43
N LYS A 117 32.92 7.07 3.75
CA LYS A 117 33.87 6.08 4.28
C LYS A 117 34.54 6.49 5.61
N PRO A 118 35.08 7.71 5.79
CA PRO A 118 35.63 8.13 7.09
C PRO A 118 34.55 8.25 8.16
N TYR A 119 33.34 8.68 7.79
CA TYR A 119 32.20 8.82 8.70
C TYR A 119 31.70 7.47 9.25
N PHE A 120 31.87 6.37 8.52
CA PHE A 120 31.51 5.04 9.01
C PHE A 120 32.46 4.47 10.07
N LYS A 121 33.64 5.06 10.29
CA LYS A 121 34.58 4.56 11.31
C LYS A 121 34.20 4.98 12.73
N SER A 122 33.35 5.98 12.91
CA SER A 122 32.96 6.46 14.24
C SER A 122 31.83 5.59 14.84
N PRO A 123 31.95 5.18 16.13
CA PRO A 123 30.99 4.28 16.78
C PRO A 123 29.65 4.94 17.11
N LYS A 124 29.60 6.28 17.14
CA LYS A 124 28.36 7.05 17.26
C LYS A 124 28.59 8.49 16.81
N PRO A 125 28.29 8.83 15.54
CA PRO A 125 28.51 10.17 15.04
C PRO A 125 27.62 11.19 15.74
N SER A 126 28.20 12.32 16.12
CA SER A 126 27.48 13.45 16.70
C SER A 126 26.65 14.17 15.64
N ASN A 127 25.54 14.82 16.02
CA ASN A 127 24.70 15.58 15.08
C ASN A 127 25.51 16.62 14.28
N LYS A 128 26.53 17.23 14.89
CA LYS A 128 27.43 18.20 14.23
C LYS A 128 28.29 17.57 13.13
N GLU A 129 28.68 16.30 13.30
CA GLU A 129 29.44 15.56 12.28
C GLU A 129 28.53 15.14 11.12
N ILE A 130 27.28 14.77 11.44
CA ILE A 130 26.27 14.44 10.44
C ILE A 130 25.97 15.64 9.53
N GLU A 131 25.92 16.84 10.10
CA GLU A 131 25.70 18.08 9.34
C GLU A 131 26.87 18.39 8.41
N LYS A 132 28.12 18.30 8.89
CA LYS A 132 29.31 18.49 8.04
C LYS A 132 29.36 17.53 6.85
N VAL A 133 29.03 16.25 7.09
CA VAL A 133 28.97 15.22 6.05
C VAL A 133 27.83 15.51 5.08
N LEU A 134 26.66 15.91 5.59
CA LEU A 134 25.51 16.27 4.76
C LEU A 134 25.83 17.46 3.84
N ASP A 135 26.47 18.51 4.35
CA ASP A 135 26.84 19.68 3.55
C ASP A 135 27.79 19.32 2.41
N SER A 136 28.74 18.42 2.68
CA SER A 136 29.68 17.91 1.67
C SER A 136 28.97 17.07 0.60
N LEU A 137 28.01 16.25 1.00
CA LEU A 137 27.20 15.43 0.09
C LEU A 137 26.20 16.24 -0.72
N LEU A 138 25.68 17.34 -0.16
CA LEU A 138 24.74 18.23 -0.85
C LEU A 138 25.41 18.98 -2.01
N LYS A 139 26.72 19.24 -1.92
CA LYS A 139 27.50 19.80 -3.03
C LYS A 139 27.55 18.86 -4.24
N LEU A 140 27.58 17.55 -4.01
CA LEU A 140 27.65 16.53 -5.07
C LEU A 140 26.25 16.12 -5.56
N SER A 141 25.30 15.95 -4.64
CA SER A 141 23.91 15.58 -4.96
C SER A 141 22.93 16.42 -4.15
N PRO A 142 22.55 17.61 -4.68
CA PRO A 142 21.75 18.60 -3.97
C PRO A 142 20.36 18.12 -3.54
N ASN A 143 19.80 17.13 -4.24
CA ASN A 143 18.40 16.74 -4.05
C ASN A 143 18.23 15.34 -3.45
N TYR A 144 19.33 14.60 -3.22
CA TYR A 144 19.23 13.24 -2.71
C TYR A 144 19.45 13.12 -1.21
N TRP A 145 20.50 13.75 -0.67
CA TRP A 145 20.93 13.51 0.70
C TRP A 145 20.09 14.25 1.74
N THR A 146 19.80 13.56 2.85
CA THR A 146 19.14 14.14 4.03
C THR A 146 19.78 13.59 5.29
N LYS A 147 19.64 14.29 6.43
CA LYS A 147 20.14 13.81 7.73
C LYS A 147 19.71 12.37 8.02
N LYS A 148 18.47 12.01 7.65
CA LYS A 148 17.92 10.66 7.82
C LYS A 148 18.65 9.63 6.96
N LYS A 149 18.96 9.95 5.70
CA LYS A 149 19.69 9.05 4.79
C LYS A 149 21.15 8.86 5.21
N VAL A 150 21.81 9.91 5.71
CA VAL A 150 23.18 9.82 6.25
C VAL A 150 23.22 8.92 7.49
N LYS A 151 22.25 9.08 8.41
CA LYS A 151 22.07 8.19 9.57
C LYS A 151 21.79 6.74 9.15
N ALA A 152 20.93 6.53 8.16
CA ALA A 152 20.63 5.20 7.64
C ALA A 152 21.86 4.55 7.02
N ALA A 153 22.63 5.28 6.20
CA ALA A 153 23.87 4.80 5.59
C ALA A 153 24.89 4.35 6.65
N TRP A 154 25.04 5.13 7.72
CA TRP A 154 25.87 4.74 8.86
C TRP A 154 25.36 3.47 9.55
N GLY A 155 24.06 3.38 9.85
CA GLY A 155 23.48 2.19 10.46
C GLY A 155 23.65 0.92 9.62
N TYR A 156 23.58 1.02 8.29
CA TYR A 156 23.90 -0.09 7.40
C TYR A 156 25.38 -0.47 7.42
N ALA A 157 26.28 0.52 7.47
CA ALA A 157 27.72 0.28 7.54
C ALA A 157 28.12 -0.38 8.86
N GLN A 158 27.55 0.04 9.99
CA GLN A 158 27.82 -0.57 11.29
C GLN A 158 27.38 -2.04 11.36
N LYS A 159 26.20 -2.37 10.81
CA LYS A 159 25.74 -3.77 10.78
C LYS A 159 26.70 -4.70 10.02
N LYS A 160 27.27 -4.22 8.92
CA LYS A 160 28.25 -4.98 8.13
C LYS A 160 29.61 -5.19 8.80
N ILE A 161 29.92 -4.44 9.87
CA ILE A 161 31.17 -4.60 10.63
C ILE A 161 31.01 -5.66 11.73
N VAL A 162 29.76 -5.95 12.13
CA VAL A 162 29.43 -6.86 13.23
C VAL A 162 29.16 -8.29 12.74
N ASP A 163 28.85 -8.46 11.46
CA ASP A 163 28.76 -9.76 10.76
C ASP A 163 30.13 -10.20 10.23
#